data_AF-A0A0D0S861-F1
#
_entry.id   AF-A0A0D0S861-F1
#
_cell.length_a   1.000
_cell.length_b   1.000
_cell.length_c   1.000
_cell.angle_alpha   90.00
_cell.angle_beta   90.00
_cell.angle_gamma   90.00
#
_symmetry.space_group_name_H-M   'P 1'
#
loop_
_entity.id
_entity.type
_entity.pdbx_description
1 polymer ?
#
loop_
_entity_poly.entity_id
_entity_poly.type
_entity_poly.pdbx_seq_one_letter_code
_entity_poly.pdbx_strand_id
1 'polypeptide(L)' 'MGQEGISTHFQSLDFQVTIRTEESDERLKALEDAVSARCPIYNLLREAKVALRTHWRRA' A
#
# COMPACT_ATOMS: atom_id res chain seq x y z
N MET A 1 -14.08 -25.30 -1.57
CA MET A 1 -15.21 -24.47 -2.07
C MET A 1 -15.44 -23.34 -1.08
N GLY A 2 -15.86 -22.15 -1.53
CA GLY A 2 -16.16 -21.02 -0.63
C GLY A 2 -17.41 -21.28 0.23
N GLN A 3 -17.46 -20.69 1.42
CA GLN A 3 -18.62 -20.75 2.32
C GLN A 3 -19.46 -19.48 2.17
N GLU A 4 -20.78 -19.64 2.10
CA GLU A 4 -21.71 -18.52 1.99
C GLU A 4 -21.54 -17.54 3.17
N GLY A 5 -21.46 -16.25 2.87
CA GLY A 5 -21.20 -15.20 3.86
C GLY A 5 -19.72 -14.96 4.20
N ILE A 6 -18.78 -15.80 3.73
CA ILE A 6 -17.33 -15.58 3.94
C ILE A 6 -16.70 -15.04 2.66
N SER A 7 -16.20 -13.79 2.72
CA SER A 7 -15.43 -13.22 1.61
C SER A 7 -14.09 -13.94 1.47
N THR A 8 -13.81 -14.43 0.27
CA THR A 8 -12.55 -15.11 -0.09
C THR A 8 -11.47 -14.14 -0.58
N HIS A 9 -11.75 -12.84 -0.64
CA HIS A 9 -10.81 -11.80 -1.07
C HIS A 9 -9.84 -11.43 0.06
N PHE A 10 -8.90 -10.52 -0.19
CA PHE A 10 -8.07 -9.97 0.89
C PHE A 10 -8.87 -9.00 1.77
N GLN A 11 -8.62 -9.02 3.07
CA GLN A 11 -9.26 -8.15 4.06
C GLN A 11 -8.29 -7.05 4.50
N SER A 12 -7.01 -7.37 4.62
CA SER A 12 -5.95 -6.41 4.93
C SER A 12 -4.64 -6.80 4.26
N LEU A 13 -3.82 -5.80 3.97
CA LEU A 13 -2.47 -5.96 3.44
C LEU A 13 -1.53 -4.94 4.10
N ASP A 14 -0.33 -5.42 4.47
CA ASP A 14 0.77 -4.60 4.94
C ASP A 14 1.81 -4.45 3.83
N PHE A 15 2.15 -3.21 3.50
CA PHE A 15 3.09 -2.87 2.44
C PHE A 15 4.28 -2.15 3.04
N GLN A 16 5.43 -2.83 3.11
CA GLN A 16 6.67 -2.28 3.65
C GLN A 16 7.62 -1.93 2.51
N VAL A 17 8.01 -0.66 2.44
CA VAL A 17 8.92 -0.15 1.42
C VAL A 17 10.15 0.41 2.12
N THR A 18 11.33 -0.12 1.76
CA THR A 18 12.61 0.33 2.30
C THR A 18 13.44 0.90 1.16
N ILE A 19 13.77 2.19 1.24
CA ILE A 19 14.48 2.92 0.17
C ILE A 19 15.86 3.36 0.64
N ARG A 20 16.88 3.02 -0.12
CA ARG A 20 18.25 3.55 0.05
C ARG A 20 18.33 4.90 -0.65
N THR A 21 18.48 5.96 0.13
CA THR A 21 18.60 7.33 -0.39
C THR A 21 19.17 8.24 0.69
N GLU A 22 19.84 9.31 0.27
CA GLU A 22 20.30 10.40 1.14
C GLU A 22 19.26 11.53 1.25
N GLU A 23 18.12 11.40 0.56
CA GLU A 23 17.04 12.38 0.58
C GLU A 23 16.31 12.43 1.93
N SER A 24 15.67 13.57 2.19
CA SER A 24 14.95 13.81 3.44
C SER A 24 13.67 12.96 3.56
N ASP A 25 13.10 12.88 4.76
CA ASP A 25 11.85 12.13 4.99
C ASP A 25 10.66 12.80 4.29
N GLU A 26 10.67 14.13 4.16
CA GLU A 26 9.66 14.88 3.42
C GLU A 26 9.69 14.52 1.93
N ARG A 27 10.89 14.34 1.36
CA ARG A 27 11.09 13.89 -0.01
C ARG A 27 10.61 12.44 -0.19
N LEU A 28 10.86 11.57 0.79
CA LEU A 28 10.35 10.21 0.80
C LEU A 28 8.81 10.19 0.86
N LYS A 29 8.20 11.04 1.68
CA LYS A 29 6.74 11.15 1.77
C LYS A 29 6.13 11.64 0.47
N ALA A 30 6.75 12.64 -0.18
CA ALA A 30 6.32 13.13 -1.48
C ALA A 30 6.39 12.03 -2.56
N LEU A 31 7.42 11.16 -2.50
CA LEU A 31 7.52 9.99 -3.37
C LEU A 31 6.40 8.98 -3.08
N GLU A 32 6.13 8.65 -1.81
CA GLU A 32 5.04 7.78 -1.42
C GLU A 32 3.70 8.27 -1.99
N ASP A 33 3.40 9.57 -1.84
CA ASP A 33 2.15 10.16 -2.35
C ASP A 33 2.07 10.10 -3.88
N ALA A 34 3.18 10.42 -4.57
CA ALA A 34 3.24 10.39 -6.02
C ALA A 34 3.06 8.98 -6.60
N VAL A 35 3.64 7.96 -5.93
CA VAL A 35 3.51 6.55 -6.32
C VAL A 35 2.12 6.04 -6.00
N SER A 36 1.61 6.28 -4.79
CA SER A 36 0.30 5.79 -4.34
C SER A 36 -0.85 6.34 -5.19
N ALA A 37 -0.74 7.59 -5.66
CA ALA A 37 -1.72 8.18 -6.57
C ALA A 37 -1.83 7.45 -7.92
N ARG A 38 -0.74 6.82 -8.39
CA ARG A 38 -0.62 6.26 -9.75
C ARG A 38 -0.55 4.75 -9.79
N CYS A 39 -0.24 4.09 -8.68
CA CYS A 39 -0.07 2.64 -8.63
C CYS A 39 -1.43 1.95 -8.86
N PRO A 40 -1.60 1.23 -9.99
CA PRO A 40 -2.89 0.63 -10.33
C PRO A 40 -3.33 -0.43 -9.31
N ILE A 41 -2.37 -1.20 -8.78
CA ILE A 41 -2.65 -2.23 -7.76
C ILE A 41 -3.07 -1.61 -6.43
N TYR A 42 -2.41 -0.54 -5.99
CA TYR A 42 -2.76 0.14 -4.75
C TYR A 42 -4.19 0.70 -4.81
N ASN A 43 -4.53 1.38 -5.91
CA ASN A 43 -5.86 1.94 -6.11
C ASN A 43 -6.94 0.84 -6.21
N LEU A 44 -6.66 -0.26 -6.93
CA LEU A 44 -7.56 -1.41 -7.02
C LEU A 44 -7.89 -1.99 -5.64
N LEU A 45 -6.87 -2.23 -4.81
CA LEU A 45 -7.04 -2.79 -3.47
C LEU A 45 -7.80 -1.82 -2.54
N ARG A 46 -7.49 -0.53 -2.63
CA ARG A 46 -8.20 0.51 -1.87
C ARG A 46 -9.68 0.57 -2.25
N GLU A 47 -9.99 0.53 -3.54
CA GLU A 47 -11.36 0.56 -4.06
C GLU A 47 -12.14 -0.70 -3.71
N ALA A 48 -11.46 -1.85 -3.64
CA ALA A 48 -12.00 -3.10 -3.12
C ALA A 48 -12.20 -3.09 -1.59
N LYS A 49 -11.97 -1.95 -0.91
CA LYS A 49 -12.10 -1.75 0.55
C LYS A 49 -11.22 -2.70 1.37
N VAL A 50 -10.09 -3.12 0.82
CA VAL A 50 -9.07 -3.85 1.56
C VAL A 50 -8.38 -2.87 2.51
N ALA A 51 -8.18 -3.26 3.77
CA ALA A 51 -7.46 -2.43 4.74
C ALA A 51 -5.96 -2.42 4.42
N LEU A 52 -5.49 -1.35 3.76
CA LEU A 52 -4.09 -1.17 3.40
C LEU A 52 -3.33 -0.42 4.49
N ARG A 53 -2.21 -0.98 4.94
CA ARG A 53 -1.24 -0.31 5.81
C ARG A 53 0.08 -0.17 5.07
N THR A 54 0.48 1.07 4.78
CA THR A 54 1.74 1.35 4.09
C THR A 54 2.78 1.91 5.06
N HIS A 55 3.99 1.37 5.00
CA HIS A 55 5.11 1.80 5.83
C HIS A 55 6.33 2.01 4.94
N TRP A 56 6.64 3.28 4.67
CA TRP A 56 7.83 3.68 3.94
C TRP A 56 8.91 4.10 4.93
N ARG A 57 10.11 3.54 4.76
CA ARG A 57 11.27 3.87 5.58
C ARG A 57 12.52 4.00 4.73
N ARG A 58 13.44 4.86 5.18
CA ARG A 58 14.81 4.84 4.66
C ARG A 58 15.55 3.62 5.20
N ALA A 59 16.44 3.07 4.38
CA ALA A 59 17.28 1.92 4.70
C ALA A 59 18.51 2.30 5.51
#